data_AF-B8AVF3-F1
#
_entry.id   AF-B8AVF3-F1
#
_cell.length_a   1.000
_cell.length_b   1.000
_cell.length_c   1.000
_cell.angle_alpha   90.00
_cell.angle_beta   90.00
_cell.angle_gamma   90.00
#
_symmetry.space_group_name_H-M   'P 1'
#
loop_
_entity.id
_entity.type
_entity.pdbx_description
1 polymer ?
#
loop_
_entity_poly.entity_id
_entity_poly.type
_entity_poly.pdbx_seq_one_letter_code
_entity_poly.pdbx_strand_id
1 'polypeptide(L)'
;MDQTQTTTGIRGTRGYVAPEWFKNIAVTAKVDVYSFGVILLEIVCCRRNVEQDIIDEDRAILTDWANDCYRSGRIDLLVEGDEEASFDIKRVQRFLAVALWCIQEDPAMRPTMHKVTQMLDGAVEIAVPPDPASYISSLQ
;
A
#
# COMPACT_ATOMS: atom_id res chain seq x y z
N MET A 1 5.19 -5.68 24.53
CA MET A 1 5.70 -7.03 24.86
C MET A 1 5.04 -7.93 23.82
N ASP A 2 5.64 -8.40 22.73
CA ASP A 2 7.00 -8.87 22.43
C ASP A 2 7.53 -8.20 21.15
N GLN A 3 8.80 -7.80 21.14
CA GLN A 3 9.45 -7.25 19.93
C GLN A 3 10.63 -8.17 19.57
N THR A 4 10.35 -9.20 18.78
CA THR A 4 11.38 -10.06 18.18
C THR A 4 12.08 -9.25 17.08
N GLN A 5 13.24 -8.67 17.39
CA GLN A 5 14.11 -8.07 16.39
C GLN A 5 14.91 -9.19 15.73
N THR A 6 14.67 -9.43 14.44
CA THR A 6 15.37 -10.47 13.69
C THR A 6 16.30 -9.80 12.68
N THR A 7 17.61 -9.94 12.87
CA THR A 7 18.62 -9.43 11.92
C THR A 7 18.85 -10.47 10.84
N THR A 8 18.01 -10.49 9.81
CA THR A 8 18.16 -11.35 8.63
C THR A 8 18.68 -10.55 7.44
N GLY A 9 19.61 -11.10 6.65
CA GLY A 9 20.03 -10.49 5.38
C GLY A 9 18.85 -10.32 4.41
N ILE A 10 18.95 -9.36 3.49
CA ILE A 10 17.88 -8.99 2.56
C ILE A 10 17.35 -10.23 1.82
N ARG A 11 16.08 -10.57 2.03
CA ARG A 11 15.34 -11.62 1.32
C ARG A 11 13.94 -11.11 1.02
N GLY A 12 13.50 -11.24 -0.23
CA GLY A 12 12.13 -10.93 -0.64
C GLY A 12 11.97 -10.72 -2.14
N THR A 13 10.72 -10.62 -2.59
CA THR A 13 10.36 -10.42 -3.99
C THR A 13 10.33 -8.93 -4.32
N ARG A 14 11.05 -8.52 -5.37
CA ARG A 14 11.09 -7.12 -5.84
C ARG A 14 9.67 -6.59 -6.01
N GLY A 15 9.39 -5.41 -5.45
CA GLY A 15 8.06 -4.78 -5.45
C GLY A 15 7.23 -5.02 -4.18
N TYR A 16 7.55 -6.02 -3.36
CA TYR A 16 6.82 -6.34 -2.12
C TYR A 16 7.65 -6.12 -0.85
N VAL A 17 8.95 -5.84 -1.02
CA VAL A 17 9.89 -5.64 0.08
C VAL A 17 9.72 -4.23 0.65
N ALA A 18 9.43 -4.17 1.95
CA ALA A 18 9.32 -2.91 2.68
C ALA A 18 10.67 -2.15 2.69
N PRO A 19 10.67 -0.81 2.58
CA PRO A 19 11.88 -0.01 2.38
C PRO A 19 12.90 -0.13 3.52
N GLU A 20 12.46 -0.44 4.75
CA GLU A 20 13.34 -0.60 5.90
C GLU A 20 14.32 -1.78 5.79
N TRP A 21 14.03 -2.77 4.93
CA TRP A 21 14.97 -3.85 4.62
C TRP A 21 16.30 -3.32 4.06
N PHE A 22 16.30 -2.14 3.45
CA PHE A 22 17.48 -1.48 2.89
C PHE A 22 18.08 -0.42 3.83
N LYS A 23 17.37 -0.03 4.89
CA LYS A 23 17.74 1.09 5.77
C LYS A 23 18.43 0.64 7.09
N ASN A 24 18.79 -0.65 7.22
CA ASN A 24 19.43 -1.23 8.42
C ASN A 24 18.65 -1.00 9.73
N ILE A 25 17.33 -0.80 9.62
CA ILE A 25 16.41 -0.62 10.75
C ILE A 25 15.87 -1.99 11.17
N ALA A 26 15.39 -2.10 12.41
CA ALA A 26 14.85 -3.36 12.92
C ALA A 26 13.68 -3.87 12.06
N VAL A 27 13.81 -5.09 11.54
CA VAL A 27 12.73 -5.80 10.85
C VAL A 27 11.68 -6.22 11.90
N THR A 28 10.42 -5.91 11.63
CA THR A 28 9.27 -6.23 12.50
C THR A 28 8.11 -6.76 11.65
N ALA A 29 7.02 -7.20 12.29
CA ALA A 29 5.79 -7.59 11.58
C ALA A 29 5.22 -6.50 10.65
N LYS A 30 5.70 -5.24 10.73
CA LYS A 30 5.33 -4.17 9.80
C LYS A 30 5.82 -4.39 8.37
N VAL A 31 6.82 -5.26 8.15
CA VAL A 31 7.23 -5.63 6.78
C VAL A 31 6.13 -6.47 6.10
N ASP A 32 5.47 -7.35 6.84
CA ASP A 32 4.36 -8.15 6.32
C ASP A 32 3.13 -7.28 6.03
N VAL A 33 2.89 -6.26 6.86
CA VAL A 33 1.83 -5.26 6.62
C VAL A 33 2.07 -4.52 5.30
N TYR A 34 3.31 -4.12 5.03
CA TYR A 34 3.66 -3.48 3.77
C TYR A 34 3.40 -4.39 2.57
N SER A 35 3.90 -5.63 2.62
CA SER A 35 3.68 -6.59 1.53
C SER A 35 2.19 -6.89 1.32
N PHE A 36 1.41 -6.97 2.39
CA PHE A 36 -0.05 -7.08 2.32
C PHE A 36 -0.68 -5.87 1.62
N GLY A 37 -0.25 -4.65 1.94
CA GLY A 37 -0.74 -3.44 1.28
C GLY A 37 -0.54 -3.47 -0.24
N VAL A 38 0.65 -3.91 -0.69
CA VAL A 38 0.94 -4.09 -2.12
C VAL A 38 0.00 -5.12 -2.74
N ILE A 39 -0.16 -6.29 -2.12
CA ILE A 39 -1.06 -7.35 -2.60
C ILE A 39 -2.52 -6.87 -2.65
N LEU A 40 -2.96 -6.10 -1.67
CA LEU A 40 -4.31 -5.55 -1.64
C LEU A 40 -4.55 -4.61 -2.84
N LEU A 41 -3.56 -3.79 -3.23
CA LEU A 41 -3.65 -3.00 -4.46
C LEU A 41 -3.75 -3.88 -5.69
N GLU A 42 -2.95 -4.95 -5.78
CA GLU A 42 -3.01 -5.86 -6.94
C GLU A 42 -4.38 -6.51 -7.09
N ILE A 43 -5.00 -6.89 -5.97
CA ILE A 43 -6.34 -7.48 -5.94
C ILE A 43 -7.39 -6.45 -6.38
N VAL A 44 -7.33 -5.23 -5.84
CA VAL A 44 -8.31 -4.17 -6.15
C VAL A 44 -8.21 -3.69 -7.59
N CYS A 45 -6.99 -3.53 -8.10
CA CYS A 45 -6.75 -2.99 -9.44
C CYS A 45 -6.65 -4.10 -10.51
N CYS A 46 -6.78 -5.37 -10.13
CA CYS A 46 -6.58 -6.54 -11.00
C CYS A 46 -5.29 -6.46 -11.84
N ARG A 47 -4.23 -5.88 -11.26
CA ARG A 47 -3.00 -5.49 -11.96
C ARG A 47 -1.78 -5.83 -11.13
N ARG A 48 -0.68 -6.25 -11.77
CA ARG A 48 0.59 -6.52 -11.07
C ARG A 48 1.28 -5.22 -10.67
N ASN A 49 1.93 -5.22 -9.50
CA ASN A 49 2.57 -4.03 -8.94
C ASN A 49 3.70 -3.49 -9.83
N VAL A 50 4.46 -4.39 -10.44
CA VAL A 50 5.51 -4.05 -11.40
C VAL A 50 5.16 -4.74 -12.71
N GLU A 51 4.82 -3.95 -13.72
CA GLU A 51 4.44 -4.44 -15.03
C GLU A 51 5.42 -3.86 -16.06
N GLN A 52 6.27 -4.72 -16.62
CA GLN A 52 7.37 -4.29 -17.50
C GLN A 52 6.91 -3.92 -18.93
N ASP A 53 5.67 -4.29 -19.27
CA ASP A 53 5.11 -4.11 -20.62
C ASP A 53 4.28 -2.82 -20.76
N ILE A 54 4.27 -1.96 -19.75
CA ILE A 54 3.55 -0.68 -19.79
C ILE A 54 4.41 0.39 -20.45
N ILE A 55 3.87 0.96 -21.53
CA ILE A 55 4.49 2.04 -22.32
C ILE A 55 4.42 3.38 -21.57
N ASP A 56 3.47 3.52 -20.64
CA ASP A 56 3.26 4.70 -19.80
C ASP A 56 4.10 4.62 -18.51
N GLU A 57 5.27 5.26 -18.50
CA GLU A 57 6.20 5.28 -17.36
C GLU A 57 5.53 5.78 -16.07
N ASP A 58 4.57 6.71 -16.18
CA ASP A 58 3.85 7.29 -15.03
C ASP A 58 2.91 6.28 -14.35
N ARG A 59 2.59 5.16 -15.03
CA ARG A 59 1.77 4.08 -14.47
C ARG A 59 2.57 2.83 -14.12
N ALA A 60 3.86 2.78 -14.41
CA ALA A 60 4.65 1.55 -14.34
C ALA A 60 4.66 0.91 -12.95
N ILE A 61 4.56 1.72 -11.89
CA ILE A 61 4.51 1.27 -10.50
C ILE A 61 3.08 1.47 -9.96
N LEU A 62 2.42 0.36 -9.60
CA LEU A 62 1.01 0.40 -9.16
C LEU A 62 0.81 1.19 -7.88
N THR A 63 1.73 1.12 -6.91
CA THR A 63 1.63 1.87 -5.65
C THR A 63 1.54 3.36 -5.88
N ASP A 64 2.36 3.88 -6.81
CA ASP A 64 2.48 5.31 -7.08
C ASP A 64 1.25 5.78 -7.85
N TRP A 65 0.87 5.03 -8.89
CA TRP A 65 -0.33 5.31 -9.67
C TRP A 65 -1.61 5.25 -8.83
N ALA A 66 -1.73 4.27 -7.93
CA ALA A 66 -2.87 4.16 -7.02
C ALA A 66 -2.95 5.35 -6.04
N ASN A 67 -1.81 5.82 -5.52
CA ASN A 67 -1.76 7.02 -4.68
C ASN A 67 -2.22 8.27 -5.44
N ASP A 68 -1.77 8.46 -6.68
CA ASP A 68 -2.14 9.60 -7.51
C ASP A 68 -3.63 9.58 -7.89
N CYS A 69 -4.16 8.43 -8.27
CA CYS A 69 -5.58 8.23 -8.51
C CYS A 69 -6.42 8.51 -7.25
N TYR A 70 -5.97 8.04 -6.08
CA TYR A 70 -6.65 8.30 -4.82
C TYR A 70 -6.68 9.80 -4.49
N ARG A 71 -5.55 10.50 -4.65
CA ARG A 71 -5.43 11.95 -4.38
C ARG A 71 -6.24 12.81 -5.33
N SER A 72 -6.27 12.44 -6.61
CA SER A 72 -7.04 13.15 -7.64
C SER A 72 -8.54 12.81 -7.59
N GLY A 73 -8.96 11.87 -6.74
CA GLY A 73 -10.32 11.37 -6.69
C GLY A 73 -10.71 10.53 -7.92
N ARG A 74 -9.73 10.15 -8.75
CA ARG A 74 -9.90 9.37 -9.99
C ARG A 74 -9.72 7.88 -9.77
N ILE A 75 -10.44 7.36 -8.78
CA ILE A 75 -10.43 5.93 -8.43
C ILE A 75 -11.03 5.08 -9.54
N ASP A 76 -11.92 5.65 -10.36
CA ASP A 76 -12.50 5.04 -11.54
C ASP A 76 -11.45 4.51 -12.53
N LEU A 77 -10.29 5.17 -12.61
CA LEU A 77 -9.20 4.75 -13.49
C LEU A 77 -8.52 3.45 -13.04
N LEU A 78 -8.60 3.11 -11.75
CA LEU A 78 -7.96 1.92 -11.19
C LEU A 78 -8.78 0.65 -11.41
N VAL A 79 -10.07 0.80 -11.69
CA VAL A 79 -11.03 -0.30 -11.86
C VAL A 79 -11.71 -0.24 -13.23
N GLU A 80 -11.08 0.43 -14.20
CA GLU A 80 -11.59 0.56 -15.56
C GLU A 80 -11.75 -0.82 -16.19
N GLY A 81 -12.99 -1.15 -16.59
CA GLY A 81 -13.33 -2.47 -17.15
C GLY A 81 -13.77 -3.51 -16.11
N ASP A 82 -13.74 -3.19 -14.82
CA ASP A 82 -14.35 -4.01 -13.76
C ASP A 82 -15.69 -3.39 -13.34
N GLU A 83 -16.78 -3.92 -13.92
CA GLU A 83 -18.14 -3.41 -13.68
C GLU A 83 -18.59 -3.59 -12.22
N GLU A 84 -18.18 -4.69 -11.57
CA GLU A 84 -18.53 -4.99 -10.18
C GLU A 84 -17.83 -4.01 -9.23
N ALA A 85 -16.52 -3.81 -9.42
CA ALA A 85 -15.75 -2.84 -8.64
C ALA A 85 -16.24 -1.41 -8.86
N SER A 86 -16.63 -1.07 -10.10
CA SER A 86 -17.21 0.22 -10.43
C SER A 86 -18.57 0.45 -9.76
N PHE A 87 -19.38 -0.60 -9.59
CA PHE A 87 -20.66 -0.52 -8.91
C PHE A 87 -20.52 -0.24 -7.40
N ASP A 88 -19.51 -0.81 -6.74
CA ASP A 88 -19.20 -0.57 -5.32
C ASP A 88 -17.92 0.26 -5.12
N ILE A 89 -17.88 1.43 -5.76
CA ILE A 89 -16.71 2.33 -5.72
C ILE A 89 -16.36 2.78 -4.29
N LYS A 90 -17.34 2.79 -3.36
CA LYS A 90 -17.10 3.15 -1.95
C LYS A 90 -16.28 2.09 -1.24
N ARG A 91 -16.55 0.81 -1.51
CA ARG A 91 -15.75 -0.29 -0.98
C ARG A 91 -14.35 -0.30 -1.60
N VAL A 92 -14.24 -0.04 -2.89
CA VAL A 92 -12.95 0.16 -3.58
C VAL A 92 -12.15 1.27 -2.91
N GLN A 93 -12.75 2.44 -2.71
CA GLN A 93 -12.10 3.58 -2.04
C GLN A 93 -11.64 3.23 -0.62
N ARG A 94 -12.44 2.48 0.14
CA ARG A 94 -12.05 1.99 1.46
C ARG A 94 -10.83 1.06 1.37
N PHE A 95 -10.83 0.11 0.45
CA PHE A 95 -9.73 -0.86 0.31
C PHE A 95 -8.43 -0.17 -0.15
N LEU A 96 -8.53 0.78 -1.08
CA LEU A 96 -7.41 1.62 -1.49
C LEU A 96 -6.85 2.41 -0.31
N ALA A 97 -7.71 3.04 0.51
CA ALA A 97 -7.25 3.78 1.68
C ALA A 97 -6.51 2.88 2.68
N VAL A 98 -7.02 1.66 2.92
CA VAL A 98 -6.33 0.66 3.76
C VAL A 98 -4.97 0.30 3.17
N ALA A 99 -4.92 0.02 1.87
CA ALA A 99 -3.68 -0.35 1.20
C ALA A 99 -2.62 0.77 1.28
N LEU A 100 -3.03 2.02 1.05
CA LEU A 100 -2.17 3.20 1.16
C LEU A 100 -1.64 3.43 2.58
N TRP A 101 -2.42 3.11 3.62
CA TRP A 101 -1.93 3.10 5.00
C TRP A 101 -0.91 1.98 5.26
N CYS A 102 -1.09 0.81 4.64
CA CYS A 102 -0.19 -0.32 4.79
C CYS A 102 1.18 -0.10 4.13
N ILE A 103 1.24 0.62 3.00
CA ILE A 103 2.47 0.83 2.23
C ILE A 103 3.27 2.10 2.62
N GLN A 104 2.98 2.70 3.77
CA GLN A 104 3.71 3.88 4.24
C GLN A 104 5.21 3.61 4.40
N GLU A 105 6.04 4.59 4.06
CA GLU A 105 7.50 4.45 4.20
C GLU A 105 7.92 4.21 5.65
N ASP A 106 7.37 5.00 6.58
CA ASP A 106 7.62 4.83 8.01
C ASP A 106 6.82 3.63 8.56
N PRO A 107 7.48 2.57 9.04
CA PRO A 107 6.81 1.41 9.62
C PRO A 107 5.93 1.77 10.83
N ALA A 108 6.20 2.86 11.54
CA ALA A 108 5.40 3.31 12.67
C ALA A 108 4.00 3.78 12.24
N MET A 109 3.88 4.37 11.04
CA MET A 109 2.62 4.86 10.48
C MET A 109 1.72 3.75 9.98
N ARG A 110 2.29 2.58 9.63
CA ARG A 110 1.50 1.43 9.16
C ARG A 110 0.57 0.91 10.27
N PRO A 111 -0.67 0.53 9.98
CA PRO A 111 -1.55 -0.10 10.97
C PRO A 111 -1.01 -1.48 11.41
N THR A 112 -1.55 -2.03 12.51
CA THR A 112 -1.38 -3.46 12.83
C THR A 112 -2.32 -4.29 11.97
N MET A 113 -2.02 -5.56 11.71
CA MET A 113 -2.93 -6.43 10.95
C MET A 113 -4.33 -6.54 11.57
N HIS A 114 -4.44 -6.50 12.90
CA HIS A 114 -5.74 -6.42 13.57
C HIS A 114 -6.51 -5.14 13.23
N LYS A 115 -5.81 -4.00 13.16
CA LYS A 115 -6.44 -2.74 12.75
C LYS A 115 -6.82 -2.75 11.26
N VAL A 116 -5.98 -3.36 10.42
CA VAL A 116 -6.27 -3.57 8.99
C VAL A 116 -7.59 -4.31 8.79
N THR A 117 -7.82 -5.43 9.49
CA THR A 117 -9.09 -6.17 9.37
C THR A 117 -10.29 -5.32 9.80
N GLN A 118 -10.17 -4.59 10.92
CA GLN A 118 -11.24 -3.67 11.36
C GLN A 118 -11.54 -2.58 10.32
N MET A 119 -10.51 -2.05 9.65
CA MET A 119 -10.68 -1.02 8.63
C MET A 119 -11.38 -1.59 7.38
N LEU A 120 -10.99 -2.80 6.95
CA LEU A 120 -11.59 -3.50 5.81
C LEU A 120 -13.06 -3.87 6.06
N ASP A 121 -13.38 -4.37 7.26
CA ASP A 121 -14.74 -4.74 7.65
C ASP A 121 -15.66 -3.53 7.92
N GLY A 122 -15.11 -2.31 7.85
CA GLY A 122 -15.85 -1.09 8.14
C GLY A 122 -16.17 -0.87 9.62
N ALA A 123 -15.55 -1.66 10.52
CA ALA A 123 -15.73 -1.52 11.97
C ALA A 123 -15.11 -0.22 12.53
N VAL A 124 -14.22 0.41 11.77
CA VAL A 124 -13.59 1.68 12.12
C VAL A 124 -13.57 2.63 10.91
N GLU A 125 -13.69 3.91 11.19
CA GLU A 125 -13.47 4.96 10.19
C GLU A 125 -11.98 5.06 9.84
N ILE A 126 -11.72 5.42 8.59
CA ILE A 126 -10.37 5.51 8.02
C ILE A 126 -10.10 6.98 7.71
N ALA A 127 -9.09 7.54 8.38
CA ALA A 127 -8.57 8.84 8.01
C ALA A 127 -7.88 8.78 6.64
N VAL A 128 -7.81 9.92 5.96
CA VAL A 128 -7.10 10.05 4.69
C VAL A 128 -5.64 9.59 4.88
N PRO A 129 -5.14 8.63 4.09
CA PRO A 129 -3.75 8.19 4.16
C PRO A 129 -2.78 9.35 3.88
N PRO A 130 -1.67 9.45 4.61
CA PRO A 130 -0.62 10.42 4.31
C PRO A 130 0.07 10.06 2.99
N ASP A 131 0.60 11.07 2.31
CA ASP A 131 1.35 10.88 1.08
C ASP A 131 2.64 10.09 1.38
N PRO A 132 2.88 8.92 0.76
CA PRO A 132 4.11 8.16 0.97
C PRO A 132 5.37 9.01 0.77
N ALA A 133 5.35 9.98 -0.16
CA ALA A 133 6.47 10.85 -0.48
C ALA A 133 6.68 12.02 0.51
N SER A 134 5.70 12.32 1.38
CA SER A 134 5.79 13.44 2.33
C SER A 134 6.83 13.23 3.43
N TYR A 135 7.35 12.01 3.58
CA TYR A 135 8.47 11.71 4.48
C TYR A 135 9.84 12.08 3.88
N ILE A 136 9.99 12.06 2.54
CA ILE A 136 11.25 12.40 1.87
C ILE A 136 11.54 13.91 1.98
N SER A 137 10.51 14.77 1.90
CA SER A 137 10.69 16.22 2.03
C SER A 137 10.98 16.67 3.47
N SER A 138 10.69 15.83 4.46
CA SER A 138 10.90 16.14 5.89
C SER A 138 12.32 15.76 6.38
N LEU A 139 13.14 15.18 5.50
CA LEU A 139 14.53 14.79 5.75
C LEU A 139 15.57 15.62 4.96
N GLN A 140 15.12 16.71 4.30
CA GLN A 140 15.98 17.76 3.73
C GLN A 140 15.93 19.02 4.59
#